data_AF-A0A969XIL9-F1
#
_entry.id   AF-A0A969XIL9-F1
#
_cell.length_a   1.000
_cell.length_b   1.000
_cell.length_c   1.000
_cell.angle_alpha   90.00
_cell.angle_beta   90.00
_cell.angle_gamma   90.00
#
_symmetry.space_group_name_H-M   'P 1'
#
loop_
_entity.id
_entity.type
_entity.pdbx_description
1 polymer ?
#
loop_
_entity_poly.entity_id
_entity_poly.type
_entity_poly.pdbx_seq_one_letter_code
_entity_poly.pdbx_strand_id
1 'polypeptide(L)'
;MVEMGADVVLLTDDGMSTWRDGSWLADLGVPAIIANHNTAEVPGLQRLAEYLAERYPEVPVHYVGTTCNVQVHATGNPIDRGIRMRRESLDDLPPVTLPKGYTLRAMAADEAWAYLEVMNHSCFSGEIGEEWFEKKFARDPEYDPSYLQIIWKGDEPVAAAAAWHPDERGEGYGLVHWVGALDSERGKGLGVAVTLAVLHRLRERGFQRAVLTTQRWRLAAIAAYMRLGFQPWPIETAPQEVWDQVLADLEAWRAQRRR
;
A
#
# COMPACT_ATOMS: atom_id res chain seq x y z
N MET A 1 -8.16 34.25 -16.25
CA MET A 1 -8.15 34.90 -14.92
C MET A 1 -8.15 36.42 -15.07
N VAL A 2 -7.15 37.02 -15.72
CA VAL A 2 -7.13 38.47 -15.96
C VAL A 2 -8.33 38.94 -16.81
N GLU A 3 -8.62 38.26 -17.92
CA GLU A 3 -9.82 38.55 -18.73
C GLU A 3 -11.15 38.33 -17.99
N MET A 4 -11.12 37.60 -16.87
CA MET A 4 -12.27 37.39 -15.99
C MET A 4 -12.38 38.46 -14.89
N GLY A 5 -11.50 39.47 -14.89
CA GLY A 5 -11.52 40.59 -13.95
C GLY A 5 -10.82 40.34 -12.61
N ALA A 6 -9.82 39.45 -12.56
CA ALA A 6 -9.10 39.16 -11.32
C ALA A 6 -8.19 40.33 -10.87
N ASP A 7 -8.33 40.78 -9.62
CA ASP A 7 -7.48 41.81 -9.00
C ASP A 7 -6.11 41.29 -8.54
N VAL A 8 -5.99 39.97 -8.37
CA VAL A 8 -4.74 39.26 -8.02
C VAL A 8 -4.80 37.84 -8.55
N VAL A 9 -3.66 37.28 -8.97
CA VAL A 9 -3.57 35.92 -9.48
C VAL A 9 -2.73 35.05 -8.55
N LEU A 10 -3.27 33.94 -8.07
CA LEU A 10 -2.51 32.90 -7.38
C LEU A 10 -2.10 31.82 -8.38
N LEU A 11 -0.82 31.53 -8.45
CA LEU A 11 -0.24 30.61 -9.43
C LEU A 11 0.72 29.63 -8.75
N THR A 12 0.97 28.51 -9.41
CA THR A 12 2.06 27.60 -9.04
C THR A 12 3.30 27.87 -9.88
N ASP A 13 4.47 27.56 -9.35
CA ASP A 13 5.76 27.77 -10.03
C ASP A 13 5.98 26.86 -11.24
N ASP A 14 5.29 25.73 -11.33
CA ASP A 14 5.30 24.81 -12.48
C ASP A 14 4.14 25.05 -13.48
N GLY A 15 3.10 25.76 -13.04
CA GLY A 15 1.93 26.12 -13.86
C GLY A 15 2.13 27.42 -14.66
N MET A 16 3.26 28.10 -14.49
CA MET A 16 3.61 29.31 -15.22
C MET A 16 4.97 29.23 -15.90
N SER A 17 5.12 29.95 -16.99
CA SER A 17 6.44 30.36 -17.48
C SER A 17 6.81 31.70 -16.84
N THR A 18 7.67 31.68 -15.82
CA THR A 18 8.02 32.87 -15.01
C THR A 18 8.48 34.07 -15.85
N TRP A 19 9.24 33.85 -16.92
CA TRP A 19 9.71 34.93 -17.79
C TRP A 19 8.65 35.48 -18.75
N ARG A 20 7.67 34.68 -19.15
CA ARG A 20 6.62 35.11 -20.08
C ARG A 20 5.40 35.62 -19.31
N ASP A 21 4.85 34.76 -18.47
CA ASP A 21 3.59 34.97 -17.78
C ASP A 21 3.79 35.96 -16.62
N GLY A 22 4.94 35.92 -15.93
CA GLY A 22 5.30 36.91 -14.90
C GLY A 22 5.52 38.31 -15.47
N SER A 23 6.24 38.42 -16.60
CA SER A 23 6.42 39.71 -17.29
C SER A 23 5.10 40.26 -17.82
N TRP A 24 4.26 39.40 -18.39
CA TRP A 24 2.93 39.78 -18.88
C TRP A 24 2.01 40.30 -17.77
N LEU A 25 1.99 39.65 -16.60
CA LEU A 25 1.22 40.13 -15.44
C LEU A 25 1.76 41.46 -14.89
N ALA A 26 3.09 41.63 -14.88
CA ALA A 26 3.73 42.88 -14.49
C ALA A 26 3.36 44.05 -15.43
N ASP A 27 3.39 43.81 -16.74
CA ASP A 27 2.99 44.81 -17.76
C ASP A 27 1.52 45.22 -17.63
N LEU A 28 0.66 44.28 -17.23
CA LEU A 28 -0.76 44.54 -16.99
C LEU A 28 -1.06 45.15 -15.61
N GLY A 29 -0.04 45.30 -14.75
CA GLY A 29 -0.20 45.80 -13.38
C GLY A 29 -1.01 44.87 -12.47
N VAL A 30 -1.10 43.58 -12.82
CA VAL A 30 -1.85 42.58 -12.05
C VAL A 30 -0.91 41.86 -11.10
N PRO A 31 -1.08 41.98 -9.77
CA PRO A 31 -0.23 41.30 -8.80
C PRO A 31 -0.42 39.79 -8.86
N ALA A 32 0.68 39.06 -8.63
CA ALA A 32 0.70 37.61 -8.58
C ALA A 32 1.30 37.10 -7.26
N ILE A 33 0.72 36.03 -6.73
CA ILE A 33 1.27 35.24 -5.63
C ILE A 33 1.69 33.90 -6.22
N ILE A 34 2.94 33.49 -5.96
CA ILE A 34 3.48 32.24 -6.48
C ILE A 34 3.63 31.26 -5.32
N ALA A 35 2.97 30.12 -5.41
CA ALA A 35 3.12 29.01 -4.50
C ALA A 35 4.01 27.93 -5.14
N ASN A 36 4.80 27.24 -4.32
CA ASN A 36 5.58 26.10 -4.81
C ASN A 36 4.64 24.93 -5.14
N HIS A 37 4.89 24.24 -6.25
CA HIS A 37 4.12 23.10 -6.72
C HIS A 37 3.87 22.05 -5.64
N ASN A 38 4.91 21.67 -4.87
CA ASN A 38 4.81 20.61 -3.88
C ASN A 38 3.84 20.94 -2.72
N THR A 39 3.46 22.22 -2.59
CA THR A 39 2.48 22.71 -1.60
C THR A 39 1.11 23.01 -2.21
N ALA A 40 1.00 22.99 -3.54
CA ALA A 40 -0.18 23.39 -4.31
C ALA A 40 -0.81 22.22 -5.10
N GLU A 41 -0.50 20.99 -4.70
CA GLU A 41 -1.15 19.78 -5.19
C GLU A 41 -2.67 19.83 -4.99
N VAL A 42 -3.41 19.04 -5.77
CA VAL A 42 -4.89 19.04 -5.79
C VAL A 42 -5.54 18.98 -4.39
N PRO A 43 -5.12 18.09 -3.47
CA PRO A 43 -5.67 18.07 -2.11
C PRO A 43 -5.40 19.36 -1.33
N GLY A 44 -4.23 19.99 -1.54
CA GLY A 44 -3.87 21.27 -0.93
C GLY A 44 -4.76 22.41 -1.42
N LEU A 45 -5.03 22.47 -2.72
CA LEU A 45 -5.92 23.47 -3.32
C LEU A 45 -7.38 23.27 -2.89
N GLN A 46 -7.85 22.03 -2.74
CA GLN A 46 -9.18 21.74 -2.20
C GLN A 46 -9.30 22.23 -0.76
N ARG A 47 -8.31 21.92 0.10
CA ARG A 47 -8.26 22.39 1.49
C ARG A 47 -8.16 23.90 1.59
N LEU A 48 -7.39 24.54 0.71
CA LEU A 48 -7.30 25.98 0.65
C LEU A 48 -8.64 26.60 0.25
N ALA A 49 -9.36 26.04 -0.73
CA ALA A 49 -10.68 26.51 -1.12
C ALA A 49 -11.68 26.39 0.05
N GLU A 50 -11.69 25.26 0.76
CA GLU A 50 -12.49 25.07 1.98
C GLU A 50 -12.15 26.13 3.05
N TYR A 51 -10.85 26.30 3.34
CA TYR A 51 -10.36 27.25 4.33
C TYR A 51 -10.73 28.70 3.99
N LEU A 52 -10.60 29.10 2.72
CA LEU A 52 -10.95 30.44 2.27
C LEU A 52 -12.46 30.69 2.35
N ALA A 53 -13.27 29.70 1.98
CA ALA A 53 -14.73 29.79 2.10
C ALA A 53 -15.17 29.91 3.57
N GLU A 54 -14.52 29.20 4.48
CA GLU A 54 -14.78 29.30 5.93
C GLU A 54 -14.34 30.65 6.49
N ARG A 55 -13.12 31.10 6.14
CA ARG A 55 -12.52 32.30 6.74
C ARG A 55 -13.10 33.60 6.20
N TYR A 56 -13.61 33.58 4.97
CA TYR A 56 -14.17 34.73 4.25
C TYR A 56 -15.53 34.38 3.62
N PRO A 57 -16.61 34.24 4.42
CA PRO A 57 -17.91 33.78 3.92
C PRO A 57 -18.56 34.71 2.89
N GLU A 58 -18.18 35.99 2.89
CA GLU A 58 -18.65 37.02 1.95
C GLU A 58 -17.99 36.91 0.57
N VAL A 59 -16.94 36.10 0.42
CA VAL A 59 -16.18 35.92 -0.82
C VAL A 59 -16.58 34.60 -1.47
N PRO A 60 -17.19 34.60 -2.68
CA PRO A 60 -17.50 33.37 -3.39
C PRO A 60 -16.23 32.60 -3.76
N VAL A 61 -16.09 31.37 -3.27
CA VAL A 61 -14.97 30.48 -3.58
C VAL A 61 -15.46 29.31 -4.44
N HIS A 62 -14.86 29.16 -5.62
CA HIS A 62 -15.16 28.07 -6.54
C HIS A 62 -13.88 27.28 -6.86
N TYR A 63 -13.85 26.01 -6.50
CA TYR A 63 -12.80 25.09 -6.95
C TYR A 63 -13.10 24.64 -8.38
N VAL A 64 -12.23 24.98 -9.33
CA VAL A 64 -12.37 24.64 -10.76
C VAL A 64 -11.17 23.78 -11.16
N GLY A 65 -11.29 22.46 -11.04
CA GLY A 65 -10.22 21.52 -11.42
C GLY A 65 -10.70 20.08 -11.53
N THR A 66 -10.11 19.32 -12.47
CA THR A 66 -10.28 17.86 -12.51
C THR A 66 -9.52 17.20 -11.36
N THR A 67 -9.99 16.04 -10.91
CA THR A 67 -9.19 15.17 -10.03
C THR A 67 -7.90 14.78 -10.75
N CYS A 68 -6.74 14.95 -10.09
CA CYS A 68 -5.46 14.52 -10.65
C CYS A 68 -5.49 13.01 -10.92
N ASN A 69 -4.91 12.58 -12.05
CA ASN A 69 -4.79 11.16 -12.43
C ASN A 69 -3.64 10.47 -11.68
N VAL A 70 -2.86 11.23 -10.90
CA VAL A 70 -1.68 10.77 -10.19
C VAL A 70 -1.97 10.76 -8.70
N GLN A 71 -1.66 9.64 -8.07
CA GLN A 71 -1.79 9.44 -6.64
C GLN A 71 -0.45 9.75 -5.97
N VAL A 72 -0.32 10.91 -5.35
CA VAL A 72 0.89 11.31 -4.60
C VAL A 72 0.87 10.64 -3.23
N HIS A 73 1.74 9.66 -3.03
CA HIS A 73 2.00 9.07 -1.71
C HIS A 73 3.13 9.87 -1.03
N ALA A 74 2.78 10.92 -0.28
CA ALA A 74 3.75 11.64 0.54
C ALA A 74 3.99 10.86 1.85
N THR A 75 5.21 10.38 2.06
CA THR A 75 5.65 9.85 3.35
C THR A 75 6.17 11.00 4.22
N GLY A 76 5.26 11.68 4.91
CA GLY A 76 5.63 12.13 6.25
C GLY A 76 6.03 10.89 7.03
N ASN A 77 7.11 10.94 7.80
CA ASN A 77 7.55 9.82 8.62
C ASN A 77 7.04 10.01 10.06
N PRO A 78 5.73 9.89 10.39
CA PRO A 78 5.44 9.23 11.63
C PRO A 78 5.92 7.79 11.42
N ILE A 79 6.70 7.23 12.33
CA ILE A 79 6.99 5.80 12.33
C ILE A 79 5.63 5.09 12.23
N ASP A 80 5.26 4.62 11.03
CA ASP A 80 4.02 3.88 10.87
C ASP A 80 4.28 2.53 11.50
N ARG A 81 3.99 2.46 12.80
CA ARG A 81 4.12 1.23 13.56
C ARG A 81 3.06 0.31 12.99
N GLY A 82 3.52 -0.73 12.29
CA GLY A 82 2.63 -1.69 11.65
C GLY A 82 1.65 -2.32 12.63
N ILE A 83 0.51 -2.74 12.12
CA ILE A 83 -0.53 -3.44 12.88
C ILE A 83 -0.33 -4.94 12.75
N ARG A 84 -0.66 -5.71 13.79
CA ARG A 84 -0.54 -7.17 13.80
C ARG A 84 -1.89 -7.87 13.69
N MET A 85 -1.95 -8.92 12.89
CA MET A 85 -3.12 -9.79 12.81
C MET A 85 -2.72 -11.22 13.12
N ARG A 86 -3.61 -11.97 13.78
CA ARG A 86 -3.39 -13.36 14.13
C ARG A 86 -4.51 -14.27 13.63
N ARG A 87 -4.18 -15.52 13.37
CA ARG A 87 -5.11 -16.60 13.07
C ARG A 87 -4.82 -17.75 14.02
N GLU A 88 -5.83 -18.16 14.79
CA GLU A 88 -5.68 -19.11 15.92
C GLU A 88 -5.62 -20.58 15.50
N SER A 89 -5.96 -20.94 14.25
CA SER A 89 -5.87 -22.31 13.75
C SER A 89 -5.54 -22.35 12.26
N LEU A 90 -4.75 -23.35 11.85
CA LEU A 90 -4.47 -23.70 10.46
C LEU A 90 -5.16 -25.00 10.02
N ASP A 91 -6.03 -25.59 10.84
CA ASP A 91 -6.62 -26.89 10.55
C ASP A 91 -7.75 -26.80 9.51
N ASP A 92 -8.47 -25.67 9.50
CA ASP A 92 -9.65 -25.38 8.68
C ASP A 92 -9.33 -24.63 7.38
N LEU A 93 -8.09 -24.70 6.89
CA LEU A 93 -7.69 -24.00 5.68
C LEU A 93 -8.39 -24.56 4.42
N PRO A 94 -9.12 -23.72 3.66
CA PRO A 94 -9.73 -24.14 2.39
C PRO A 94 -8.65 -24.43 1.33
N PRO A 95 -8.94 -25.21 0.29
CA PRO A 95 -7.98 -25.43 -0.79
C PRO A 95 -7.68 -24.13 -1.55
N VAL A 96 -6.44 -23.99 -2.01
CA VAL A 96 -6.04 -22.87 -2.87
C VAL A 96 -6.70 -23.01 -4.24
N THR A 97 -7.36 -21.94 -4.68
CA THR A 97 -7.95 -21.83 -6.01
C THR A 97 -7.31 -20.68 -6.77
N LEU A 98 -6.99 -20.91 -8.04
CA LEU A 98 -6.41 -19.90 -8.93
C LEU A 98 -7.32 -19.67 -10.13
N PRO A 99 -7.38 -18.42 -10.65
CA PRO A 99 -7.96 -18.18 -11.95
C PRO A 99 -7.22 -18.94 -13.06
N LYS A 100 -7.89 -19.21 -14.18
CA LYS A 100 -7.27 -19.83 -15.35
C LYS A 100 -6.09 -18.98 -15.84
N GLY A 101 -4.98 -19.63 -16.18
CA GLY A 101 -3.77 -18.97 -16.70
C GLY A 101 -2.73 -18.62 -15.64
N TYR A 102 -3.01 -18.90 -14.37
CA TYR A 102 -2.03 -18.77 -13.29
C TYR A 102 -1.61 -20.14 -12.77
N THR A 103 -0.36 -20.23 -12.34
CA THR A 103 0.18 -21.41 -11.65
C THR A 103 0.78 -20.99 -10.31
N LEU A 104 0.69 -21.84 -9.31
CA LEU A 104 1.29 -21.62 -7.99
C LEU A 104 2.28 -22.73 -7.73
N ARG A 105 3.46 -22.36 -7.25
CA ARG A 105 4.46 -23.32 -6.78
C ARG A 105 5.39 -22.69 -5.75
N ALA A 106 6.07 -23.55 -5.02
CA ALA A 106 7.16 -23.13 -4.17
C ALA A 106 8.34 -22.62 -5.03
N MET A 107 9.09 -21.67 -4.49
CA MET A 107 10.27 -21.11 -5.13
C MET A 107 11.39 -22.16 -5.19
N ALA A 108 12.09 -22.24 -6.33
CA ALA A 108 13.31 -23.03 -6.44
C ALA A 108 14.53 -22.25 -5.90
N ALA A 109 15.64 -22.95 -5.65
CA ALA A 109 16.82 -22.36 -5.02
C ALA A 109 17.45 -21.21 -5.83
N ASP A 110 17.35 -21.27 -7.16
CA ASP A 110 17.87 -20.29 -8.12
C ASP A 110 16.84 -19.20 -8.51
N GLU A 111 15.69 -19.15 -7.85
CA GLU A 111 14.58 -18.26 -8.19
C GLU A 111 14.36 -17.11 -7.19
N ALA A 112 15.36 -16.79 -6.37
CA ALA A 112 15.29 -15.62 -5.47
C ALA A 112 14.96 -14.32 -6.22
N TRP A 113 15.42 -14.20 -7.48
CA TRP A 113 15.08 -13.11 -8.39
C TRP A 113 13.57 -12.93 -8.57
N ALA A 114 12.80 -14.01 -8.66
CA ALA A 114 11.36 -13.96 -8.91
C ALA A 114 10.60 -13.45 -7.70
N TYR A 115 11.04 -13.82 -6.50
CA TYR A 115 10.51 -13.25 -5.26
C TYR A 115 10.85 -11.76 -5.14
N LEU A 116 12.11 -11.39 -5.42
CA LEU A 116 12.57 -9.99 -5.38
C LEU A 116 11.81 -9.12 -6.38
N GLU A 117 11.57 -9.60 -7.60
CA GLU A 117 10.78 -8.93 -8.63
C GLU A 117 9.40 -8.53 -8.10
N VAL A 118 8.64 -9.49 -7.58
CA VAL A 118 7.31 -9.21 -7.03
C VAL A 118 7.39 -8.26 -5.84
N MET A 119 8.36 -8.43 -4.94
CA MET A 119 8.48 -7.59 -3.75
C MET A 119 8.85 -6.15 -4.11
N ASN A 120 9.76 -5.95 -5.07
CA ASN A 120 10.12 -4.62 -5.55
C ASN A 120 8.95 -3.91 -6.22
N HIS A 121 8.16 -4.62 -7.01
CA HIS A 121 7.02 -4.01 -7.70
C HIS A 121 5.76 -3.85 -6.84
N SER A 122 5.72 -4.43 -5.63
CA SER A 122 4.51 -4.39 -4.78
C SER A 122 4.70 -3.83 -3.38
N CYS A 123 5.90 -3.89 -2.82
CA CYS A 123 6.17 -3.57 -1.41
C CYS A 123 7.36 -2.63 -1.21
N PHE A 124 8.40 -2.70 -2.05
CA PHE A 124 9.69 -2.06 -1.80
C PHE A 124 10.15 -1.08 -2.89
N SER A 125 9.35 -0.84 -3.93
CA SER A 125 9.62 0.17 -4.98
C SER A 125 11.00 0.06 -5.64
N GLY A 126 11.56 -1.15 -5.78
CA GLY A 126 12.89 -1.35 -6.38
C GLY A 126 14.07 -1.21 -5.41
N GLU A 127 13.84 -0.98 -4.13
CA GLU A 127 14.90 -0.69 -3.16
C GLU A 127 15.62 -1.92 -2.58
N ILE A 128 15.12 -3.13 -2.85
CA ILE A 128 15.73 -4.37 -2.33
C ILE A 128 16.38 -5.20 -3.43
N GLY A 129 17.43 -5.94 -3.07
CA GLY A 129 18.17 -6.80 -3.99
C GLY A 129 18.67 -8.07 -3.29
N GLU A 130 19.61 -8.76 -3.93
CA GLU A 130 20.13 -10.05 -3.49
C GLU A 130 20.74 -10.00 -2.09
N GLU A 131 21.52 -8.96 -1.75
CA GLU A 131 22.09 -8.80 -0.41
C GLU A 131 21.01 -8.72 0.69
N TRP A 132 19.90 -8.04 0.38
CA TRP A 132 18.76 -7.98 1.29
C TRP A 132 18.13 -9.35 1.46
N PHE A 133 17.97 -10.10 0.37
CA PHE A 133 17.41 -11.45 0.38
C PHE A 133 18.29 -12.40 1.20
N GLU A 134 19.60 -12.37 0.99
CA GLU A 134 20.55 -13.16 1.76
C GLU A 134 20.44 -12.88 3.25
N LYS A 135 20.46 -11.59 3.63
CA LYS A 135 20.39 -11.16 5.02
C LYS A 135 19.06 -11.55 5.69
N LYS A 136 17.96 -11.54 4.94
CA LYS A 136 16.62 -11.81 5.47
C LYS A 136 16.23 -13.27 5.48
N PHE A 137 16.73 -14.05 4.53
CA PHE A 137 16.35 -15.44 4.36
C PHE A 137 17.57 -16.35 4.30
N ALA A 138 18.43 -16.23 3.29
CA ALA A 138 19.40 -17.28 2.98
C ALA A 138 20.48 -17.53 4.06
N ARG A 139 20.75 -16.56 4.94
CA ARG A 139 21.67 -16.74 6.08
C ARG A 139 21.05 -17.46 7.28
N ASP A 140 19.74 -17.63 7.29
CA ASP A 140 19.07 -18.39 8.34
C ASP A 140 19.34 -19.90 8.13
N PRO A 141 19.86 -20.63 9.13
CA PRO A 141 20.10 -22.06 9.02
C PRO A 141 18.85 -22.90 8.73
N GLU A 142 17.67 -22.39 9.06
CA GLU A 142 16.39 -23.05 8.79
C GLU A 142 15.75 -22.62 7.47
N TYR A 143 16.42 -21.78 6.68
CA TYR A 143 15.94 -21.38 5.37
C TYR A 143 15.78 -22.58 4.43
N ASP A 144 14.62 -22.64 3.78
CA ASP A 144 14.35 -23.52 2.66
C ASP A 144 13.59 -22.71 1.58
N PRO A 145 14.02 -22.73 0.31
CA PRO A 145 13.32 -22.02 -0.78
C PRO A 145 11.83 -22.38 -0.87
N SER A 146 11.47 -23.60 -0.49
CA SER A 146 10.08 -24.06 -0.50
C SER A 146 9.17 -23.31 0.48
N TYR A 147 9.73 -22.51 1.39
CA TYR A 147 8.95 -21.67 2.29
C TYR A 147 8.35 -20.46 1.58
N LEU A 148 8.95 -20.07 0.46
CA LEU A 148 8.46 -18.99 -0.40
C LEU A 148 7.54 -19.58 -1.46
N GLN A 149 6.34 -19.04 -1.58
CA GLN A 149 5.32 -19.43 -2.55
C GLN A 149 5.17 -18.32 -3.58
N ILE A 150 5.19 -18.68 -4.86
CA ILE A 150 5.09 -17.73 -5.98
C ILE A 150 3.96 -18.17 -6.92
N ILE A 151 3.12 -17.21 -7.28
CA ILE A 151 2.15 -17.33 -8.36
C ILE A 151 2.76 -16.76 -9.63
N TRP A 152 2.66 -17.52 -10.70
CA TRP A 152 3.18 -17.21 -12.03
C TRP A 152 2.04 -17.06 -13.03
N LYS A 153 2.30 -16.26 -14.06
CA LYS A 153 1.46 -16.12 -15.27
C LYS A 153 2.35 -16.40 -16.47
N GLY A 154 2.36 -17.65 -16.94
CA GLY A 154 3.45 -18.12 -17.81
C GLY A 154 4.76 -18.12 -17.03
N ASP A 155 5.76 -17.42 -17.55
CA ASP A 155 7.09 -17.29 -16.93
C ASP A 155 7.26 -16.01 -16.08
N GLU A 156 6.20 -15.20 -15.94
CA GLU A 156 6.21 -13.96 -15.17
C GLU A 156 5.75 -14.21 -13.72
N PRO A 157 6.55 -13.88 -12.69
CA PRO A 157 6.11 -13.96 -11.30
C PRO A 157 5.21 -12.77 -10.96
N VAL A 158 3.99 -13.03 -10.50
CA VAL A 158 2.95 -11.99 -10.32
C VAL A 158 2.48 -11.80 -8.89
N ALA A 159 2.69 -12.77 -8.01
CA ALA A 159 2.43 -12.65 -6.57
C ALA A 159 3.34 -13.59 -5.79
N ALA A 160 3.73 -13.19 -4.59
CA ALA A 160 4.65 -13.96 -3.76
C ALA A 160 4.39 -13.73 -2.27
N ALA A 161 4.63 -14.77 -1.48
CA ALA A 161 4.66 -14.69 -0.03
C ALA A 161 5.55 -15.77 0.59
N ALA A 162 6.03 -15.57 1.82
CA ALA A 162 6.83 -16.55 2.56
C ALA A 162 6.15 -17.02 3.85
N ALA A 163 6.25 -18.32 4.08
CA ALA A 163 5.91 -19.04 5.29
C ALA A 163 7.14 -19.07 6.20
N TRP A 164 7.30 -18.09 7.08
CA TRP A 164 8.47 -17.91 7.93
C TRP A 164 8.23 -18.29 9.39
N HIS A 165 9.23 -18.11 10.25
CA HIS A 165 9.12 -18.27 11.70
C HIS A 165 9.35 -16.92 12.40
N PRO A 166 8.63 -16.61 13.49
CA PRO A 166 8.92 -15.43 14.30
C PRO A 166 10.25 -15.58 15.04
N ASP A 167 10.86 -14.45 15.40
CA ASP A 167 12.12 -14.40 16.16
C ASP A 167 11.97 -15.09 17.53
N GLU A 168 10.79 -14.94 18.16
CA GLU A 168 10.41 -15.60 19.40
C GLU A 168 9.44 -16.75 19.10
N ARG A 169 9.94 -18.00 19.11
CA ARG A 169 9.19 -19.22 18.75
C ARG A 169 8.11 -19.66 19.75
N GLY A 170 7.87 -18.88 20.81
CA GLY A 170 7.27 -19.33 22.07
C GLY A 170 5.80 -19.76 22.08
N GLU A 171 5.07 -19.68 20.96
CA GLU A 171 3.61 -19.86 20.97
C GLU A 171 3.04 -20.64 19.76
N GLY A 172 3.90 -21.31 18.97
CA GLY A 172 3.43 -22.11 17.83
C GLY A 172 2.88 -21.30 16.64
N TYR A 173 3.11 -19.99 16.64
CA TYR A 173 2.81 -19.10 15.53
C TYR A 173 3.85 -19.21 14.41
N GLY A 174 3.38 -19.45 13.20
CA GLY A 174 4.12 -19.20 11.97
C GLY A 174 3.96 -17.75 11.54
N LEU A 175 4.95 -17.20 10.84
CA LEU A 175 4.95 -15.82 10.37
C LEU A 175 4.67 -15.77 8.87
N VAL A 176 3.67 -15.00 8.45
CA VAL A 176 3.41 -14.72 7.02
C VAL A 176 4.16 -13.44 6.65
N HIS A 177 5.23 -13.55 5.85
CA HIS A 177 6.11 -12.44 5.48
C HIS A 177 6.62 -12.57 4.04
N TRP A 178 6.95 -11.52 3.31
CA TRP A 178 6.02 -10.43 3.03
C TRP A 178 5.01 -10.90 1.97
N VAL A 179 3.83 -10.29 1.92
CA VAL A 179 2.82 -10.61 0.90
C VAL A 179 2.75 -9.50 -0.14
N GLY A 180 2.98 -9.87 -1.39
CA GLY A 180 3.01 -8.98 -2.55
C GLY A 180 2.28 -9.55 -3.75
N ALA A 181 1.65 -8.68 -4.53
CA ALA A 181 1.09 -8.99 -5.84
C ALA A 181 1.23 -7.76 -6.73
N LEU A 182 1.53 -7.97 -8.02
CA LEU A 182 1.70 -6.88 -8.98
C LEU A 182 0.42 -6.07 -9.15
N ASP A 183 0.58 -4.77 -9.37
CA ASP A 183 -0.53 -3.81 -9.48
C ASP A 183 -1.42 -4.10 -10.68
N SER A 184 -0.82 -4.52 -11.81
CA SER A 184 -1.49 -4.99 -13.03
C SER A 184 -2.33 -6.26 -12.83
N GLU A 185 -2.14 -6.95 -11.71
CA GLU A 185 -2.74 -8.25 -11.40
C GLU A 185 -3.71 -8.19 -10.19
N ARG A 186 -3.96 -6.99 -9.66
CA ARG A 186 -4.92 -6.74 -8.56
C ARG A 186 -6.37 -7.04 -8.98
N GLY A 187 -7.21 -7.30 -7.98
CA GLY A 187 -8.63 -7.61 -8.18
C GLY A 187 -8.93 -9.05 -8.63
N LYS A 188 -7.92 -9.87 -8.91
CA LYS A 188 -8.06 -11.26 -9.39
C LYS A 188 -7.97 -12.31 -8.27
N GLY A 189 -7.87 -11.88 -7.02
CA GLY A 189 -7.77 -12.77 -5.85
C GLY A 189 -6.38 -13.36 -5.58
N LEU A 190 -5.34 -12.94 -6.32
CA LEU A 190 -4.00 -13.54 -6.18
C LEU A 190 -3.38 -13.34 -4.80
N GLY A 191 -3.59 -12.17 -4.17
CA GLY A 191 -3.14 -11.92 -2.79
C GLY A 191 -3.75 -12.88 -1.78
N VAL A 192 -5.04 -13.23 -1.95
CA VAL A 192 -5.72 -14.23 -1.11
C VAL A 192 -5.13 -15.62 -1.39
N ALA A 193 -4.95 -15.98 -2.66
CA ALA A 193 -4.42 -17.28 -3.04
C ALA A 193 -2.99 -17.53 -2.53
N VAL A 194 -2.09 -16.56 -2.68
CA VAL A 194 -0.69 -16.71 -2.25
C VAL A 194 -0.56 -16.71 -0.73
N THR A 195 -1.38 -15.92 -0.03
CA THR A 195 -1.43 -15.95 1.44
C THR A 195 -1.91 -17.32 1.93
N LEU A 196 -2.97 -17.87 1.32
CA LEU A 196 -3.49 -19.19 1.66
C LEU A 196 -2.47 -20.30 1.37
N ALA A 197 -1.72 -20.21 0.28
CA ALA A 197 -0.62 -21.13 -0.02
C ALA A 197 0.45 -21.12 1.09
N VAL A 198 0.81 -19.93 1.57
CA VAL A 198 1.73 -19.77 2.70
C VAL A 198 1.15 -20.35 4.00
N LEU A 199 -0.15 -20.19 4.27
CA LEU A 199 -0.78 -20.81 5.44
C LEU A 199 -0.71 -22.34 5.40
N HIS A 200 -0.94 -22.95 4.22
CA HIS A 200 -0.74 -24.39 4.06
C HIS A 200 0.71 -24.80 4.31
N ARG A 201 1.67 -24.03 3.78
CA ARG A 201 3.09 -24.29 4.01
C ARG A 201 3.48 -24.16 5.49
N LEU A 202 2.94 -23.17 6.21
CA LEU A 202 3.14 -23.06 7.66
C LEU A 202 2.60 -24.28 8.40
N ARG A 203 1.41 -24.77 8.03
CA ARG A 203 0.84 -25.99 8.60
C ARG A 203 1.70 -27.22 8.35
N GLU A 204 2.19 -27.39 7.13
CA GLU A 204 3.09 -28.50 6.75
C GLU A 204 4.42 -28.47 7.52
N ARG A 205 4.89 -27.26 7.87
CA ARG A 205 6.06 -27.04 8.73
C ARG A 205 5.77 -27.26 10.22
N GLY A 206 4.53 -27.61 10.59
CA GLY A 206 4.14 -27.92 11.96
C GLY A 206 3.64 -26.74 12.80
N PHE A 207 3.48 -25.56 12.21
CA PHE A 207 2.83 -24.43 12.91
C PHE A 207 1.34 -24.68 13.04
N GLN A 208 0.78 -24.27 14.17
CA GLN A 208 -0.66 -24.42 14.46
C GLN A 208 -1.44 -23.13 14.23
N ARG A 209 -0.73 -21.99 14.28
CA ARG A 209 -1.30 -20.64 14.23
C ARG A 209 -0.48 -19.77 13.29
N ALA A 210 -1.02 -18.64 12.85
CA ALA A 210 -0.29 -17.71 12.00
C ALA A 210 -0.41 -16.27 12.49
N VAL A 211 0.65 -15.50 12.30
CA VAL A 211 0.70 -14.05 12.55
C VAL A 211 1.26 -13.34 11.34
N LEU A 212 0.86 -12.09 11.16
CA LEU A 212 1.45 -11.17 10.20
C LEU A 212 1.49 -9.74 10.75
N THR A 213 2.37 -8.94 10.16
CA THR A 213 2.42 -7.49 10.36
C THR A 213 2.15 -6.81 9.01
N THR A 214 1.30 -5.78 9.02
CA THR A 214 0.97 -4.98 7.83
C THR A 214 0.84 -3.51 8.18
N GLN A 215 0.69 -2.64 7.17
CA GLN A 215 0.44 -1.22 7.38
C GLN A 215 -1.06 -0.92 7.36
N ARG A 216 -1.48 0.06 8.18
CA ARG A 216 -2.90 0.45 8.36
C ARG A 216 -3.60 0.87 7.07
N TRP A 217 -2.89 1.53 6.16
CA TRP A 217 -3.45 1.95 4.88
C TRP A 217 -3.60 0.83 3.85
N ARG A 218 -3.08 -0.38 4.09
CA ARG A 218 -3.22 -1.52 3.17
C ARG A 218 -4.59 -2.19 3.33
N LEU A 219 -5.68 -1.42 3.25
CA LEU A 219 -7.06 -1.88 3.47
C LEU A 219 -7.44 -3.09 2.61
N ALA A 220 -6.97 -3.16 1.37
CA ALA A 220 -7.17 -4.32 0.49
C ALA A 220 -6.51 -5.60 1.02
N ALA A 221 -5.31 -5.49 1.60
CA ALA A 221 -4.61 -6.62 2.22
C ALA A 221 -5.28 -7.02 3.53
N ILE A 222 -5.66 -6.06 4.37
CA ILE A 222 -6.40 -6.30 5.63
C ILE A 222 -7.71 -7.05 5.33
N ALA A 223 -8.45 -6.64 4.30
CA ALA A 223 -9.65 -7.33 3.85
C ALA A 223 -9.38 -8.78 3.42
N ALA A 224 -8.27 -9.02 2.71
CA ALA A 224 -7.85 -10.35 2.29
C ALA A 224 -7.50 -11.24 3.49
N TYR A 225 -6.75 -10.72 4.47
CA TYR A 225 -6.40 -11.43 5.69
C TYR A 225 -7.63 -11.79 6.52
N MET A 226 -8.57 -10.85 6.70
CA MET A 226 -9.83 -11.12 7.41
C MET A 226 -10.67 -12.20 6.72
N ARG A 227 -10.69 -12.21 5.38
CA ARG A 227 -11.36 -13.28 4.61
C ARG A 227 -10.71 -14.65 4.84
N LEU A 228 -9.41 -14.67 5.10
CA LEU A 228 -8.65 -15.86 5.51
C LEU A 228 -8.67 -16.05 7.04
N GLY A 229 -9.65 -15.47 7.74
CA GLY A 229 -9.91 -15.64 9.18
C GLY A 229 -8.82 -15.12 10.11
N PHE A 230 -7.95 -14.22 9.64
CA PHE A 230 -7.15 -13.42 10.54
C PHE A 230 -8.03 -12.41 11.28
N GLN A 231 -7.68 -12.18 12.54
CA GLN A 231 -8.34 -11.22 13.42
C GLN A 231 -7.35 -10.13 13.85
N PRO A 232 -7.83 -8.91 14.13
CA PRO A 232 -7.07 -7.87 14.80
C PRO A 232 -6.32 -8.41 16.02
N TRP A 233 -5.05 -8.03 16.16
CA TRP A 233 -4.28 -8.29 17.38
C TRP A 233 -3.76 -6.97 17.93
N PRO A 234 -4.50 -6.33 18.84
CA PRO A 234 -4.03 -5.15 19.54
C PRO A 234 -2.74 -5.44 20.32
N ILE A 235 -1.77 -4.56 20.18
CA ILE A 235 -0.47 -4.62 20.86
C ILE A 235 -0.14 -3.22 21.39
N GLU A 236 0.88 -3.09 22.24
CA GLU A 236 1.28 -1.80 22.82
C GLU A 236 1.49 -0.70 21.76
N THR A 237 2.07 -1.05 20.61
CA THR A 237 2.35 -0.09 19.53
C THR A 237 1.16 0.18 18.59
N ALA A 238 0.10 -0.61 18.69
CA ALA A 238 -1.12 -0.49 17.90
C ALA A 238 -2.29 -0.99 18.77
N PRO A 239 -2.72 -0.18 19.77
CA PRO A 239 -3.75 -0.56 20.72
C PRO A 239 -5.13 -0.62 20.05
N GLN A 240 -6.16 -0.96 20.82
CA GLN A 240 -7.51 -1.21 20.30
C GLN A 240 -8.06 -0.02 19.52
N GLU A 241 -7.79 1.21 19.95
CA GLU A 241 -8.25 2.44 19.30
C GLU A 241 -7.70 2.59 17.88
N VAL A 242 -6.47 2.12 17.64
CA VAL A 242 -5.87 2.08 16.29
C VAL A 242 -6.63 1.09 15.41
N TRP A 243 -6.97 -0.07 15.96
CA TRP A 243 -7.76 -1.08 15.25
C TRP A 243 -9.19 -0.60 14.96
N ASP A 244 -9.82 0.11 15.89
CA ASP A 244 -11.15 0.68 15.69
C ASP A 244 -11.15 1.66 14.51
N GLN A 245 -10.13 2.51 14.39
CA GLN A 245 -9.96 3.40 13.23
C GLN A 245 -9.74 2.61 11.94
N VAL A 246 -8.87 1.59 11.95
CA VAL A 246 -8.61 0.75 10.77
C VAL A 246 -9.89 0.03 10.30
N LEU A 247 -10.72 -0.43 11.24
CA LEU A 247 -11.99 -1.07 10.93
C LEU A 247 -12.99 -0.08 10.33
N ALA A 248 -13.09 1.14 10.87
CA ALA A 248 -13.92 2.20 10.30
C ALA A 248 -13.46 2.58 8.87
N ASP A 249 -12.15 2.74 8.65
CA ASP A 249 -11.58 3.02 7.34
C ASP A 249 -11.86 1.88 6.34
N LEU A 250 -11.77 0.64 6.80
CA LEU A 250 -12.07 -0.55 6.00
C LEU A 250 -13.54 -0.61 5.60
N GLU A 251 -14.46 -0.25 6.49
CA GLU A 251 -15.90 -0.17 6.19
C GLU A 251 -16.19 0.91 5.15
N ALA A 252 -15.63 2.12 5.33
CA ALA A 252 -15.76 3.20 4.36
C ALA A 252 -15.22 2.80 2.98
N TRP A 253 -14.03 2.18 2.94
CA TRP A 253 -13.42 1.66 1.72
C TRP A 253 -14.28 0.58 1.03
N ARG A 254 -14.90 -0.33 1.79
CA ARG A 254 -15.82 -1.34 1.24
C ARG A 254 -17.08 -0.71 0.66
N ALA A 255 -17.63 0.32 1.31
CA ALA A 255 -18.83 1.01 0.86
C ALA A 255 -18.61 1.73 -0.49
N GLN A 256 -17.44 2.34 -0.69
CA GLN A 256 -17.08 3.01 -1.93
C GLN A 256 -16.99 2.05 -3.14
N ARG A 257 -16.60 0.79 -2.92
CA ARG A 257 -16.42 -0.22 -3.98
C ARG A 257 -17.67 -1.04 -4.31
N ARG A 258 -18.74 -0.88 -3.55
CA ARG A 258 -20.06 -1.50 -3.82
C ARG A 258 -20.96 -0.63 -4.70
N ARG A 259 -20.54 0.61 -4.98
CA ARG A 259 -21.18 1.53 -5.91
C ARG A 259 -20.55 1.37 -7.29
#